data_AF-H1PTU8-F1
#
_entry.id   AF-H1PTU8-F1
#
_cell.length_a   1.000
_cell.length_b   1.000
_cell.length_c   1.000
_cell.angle_alpha   90.00
_cell.angle_beta   90.00
_cell.angle_gamma   90.00
#
_symmetry.space_group_name_H-M   'P 1'
#
loop_
_entity.id
_entity.type
_entity.pdbx_description
1 polymer ?
#
loop_
_entity_poly.entity_id
_entity_poly.type
_entity_poly.pdbx_seq_one_letter_code
_entity_poly.pdbx_strand_id
1 'polypeptide(L)' 'MERTEIRKKLLDINKTMSWLAVQLKISRRTLYRKLENDDLKILEEIKKILSHYI' A
#
# COMPACT_ATOMS: atom_id res chain seq x y z
N MET A 1 9.99 2.40 -1.88
CA MET A 1 9.07 1.81 -2.88
C MET A 1 8.13 2.93 -3.24
N GLU A 2 8.21 3.45 -4.45
CA GLU A 2 7.46 4.65 -4.80
C GLU A 2 5.96 4.38 -4.84
N ARG A 3 5.15 5.41 -4.59
CA ARG A 3 3.67 5.34 -4.63
C ARG A 3 3.15 4.78 -5.96
N THR A 4 3.83 5.11 -7.07
CA THR A 4 3.55 4.60 -8.41
C THR A 4 3.77 3.09 -8.50
N GLU A 5 4.83 2.58 -7.86
CA GLU A 5 5.17 1.16 -7.84
C GLU A 5 4.14 0.36 -7.02
N ILE A 6 3.68 0.89 -5.88
CA ILE A 6 2.59 0.30 -5.09
C ILE A 6 1.32 0.18 -5.93
N ARG A 7 0.96 1.23 -6.67
CA ARG A 7 -0.22 1.22 -7.54
C ARG A 7 -0.13 0.17 -8.64
N LYS A 8 1.04 0.04 -9.30
CA LYS A 8 1.26 -0.99 -10.32
C LYS A 8 1.08 -2.39 -9.74
N LYS A 9 1.78 -2.70 -8.63
CA LYS A 9 1.67 -4.01 -7.97
C LYS A 9 0.24 -4.33 -7.55
N LEU A 10 -0.52 -3.34 -7.06
CA LEU A 10 -1.93 -3.52 -6.72
C LEU A 10 -2.78 -3.86 -7.95
N LEU A 11 -2.54 -3.21 -9.09
CA LEU A 11 -3.25 -3.50 -10.34
C LEU A 11 -2.94 -4.92 -10.85
N ASP A 12 -1.69 -5.36 -10.74
CA ASP A 12 -1.27 -6.71 -11.16
C ASP A 12 -2.02 -7.80 -10.39
N ILE A 13 -2.36 -7.55 -9.11
CA ILE A 13 -3.13 -8.47 -8.27
C ILE A 13 -4.64 -8.16 -8.24
N ASN A 14 -5.12 -7.30 -9.15
CA ASN A 14 -6.50 -6.83 -9.25
C ASN A 14 -7.07 -6.27 -7.93
N LYS A 15 -6.25 -5.49 -7.21
CA LYS A 15 -6.61 -4.80 -5.97
C LYS A 15 -6.52 -3.28 -6.13
N THR A 16 -7.12 -2.56 -5.18
CA THR A 16 -7.18 -1.09 -5.18
C THR A 16 -6.49 -0.49 -3.97
N MET A 17 -6.18 0.81 -4.03
CA MET A 17 -5.71 1.57 -2.87
C MET A 17 -6.70 1.54 -1.69
N SER A 18 -8.01 1.41 -1.96
CA SER A 18 -9.01 1.25 -0.88
C SER A 18 -8.84 -0.08 -0.17
N TRP A 19 -8.64 -1.17 -0.94
CA TRP A 19 -8.38 -2.48 -0.38
C TRP A 19 -7.10 -2.49 0.47
N LEU A 20 -6.03 -1.85 0.00
CA LEU A 20 -4.78 -1.76 0.76
C LEU A 20 -4.97 -1.01 2.09
N ALA A 21 -5.76 0.07 2.10
CA ALA A 21 -6.07 0.81 3.32
C ALA A 21 -6.83 -0.07 4.34
N VAL A 22 -7.75 -0.92 3.87
CA VAL A 22 -8.48 -1.89 4.70
C VAL A 22 -7.52 -2.92 5.31
N GLN A 23 -6.59 -3.47 4.53
CA GLN A 23 -5.60 -4.43 5.04
C GLN A 23 -4.71 -3.82 6.13
N LEU A 24 -4.33 -2.55 5.96
CA LEU A 24 -3.53 -1.80 6.92
C LEU A 24 -4.34 -1.23 8.10
N LYS A 25 -5.66 -1.47 8.16
CA LYS A 25 -6.57 -0.95 9.20
C LYS A 25 -6.47 0.57 9.39
N ILE A 26 -6.30 1.32 8.30
CA ILE A 26 -6.23 2.78 8.30
C ILE A 26 -7.20 3.38 7.29
N SER A 27 -7.53 4.66 7.47
CA SER A 27 -8.29 5.38 6.46
C SER A 27 -7.49 5.55 5.16
N ARG A 28 -8.19 5.63 4.03
CA ARG A 28 -7.55 5.89 2.72
C ARG A 28 -6.77 7.21 2.73
N ARG A 29 -7.27 8.24 3.42
CA ARG A 29 -6.60 9.54 3.58
C ARG A 29 -5.30 9.40 4.36
N THR A 30 -5.31 8.61 5.44
CA THR A 30 -4.11 8.30 6.22
C THR A 30 -3.09 7.52 5.39
N LEU A 31 -3.53 6.55 4.60
CA LEU A 31 -2.66 5.81 3.69
C LEU A 31 -1.94 6.76 2.72
N TYR A 32 -2.68 7.65 2.05
CA TYR A 32 -2.05 8.65 1.18
C TYR A 32 -1.05 9.51 1.95
N ARG A 33 -1.46 10.10 3.08
CA ARG A 33 -0.55 10.95 3.88
C ARG A 33 0.73 10.21 4.27
N LYS A 34 0.64 8.96 4.69
CA LYS A 34 1.81 8.16 5.07
C LYS A 34 2.71 7.80 3.88
N LEU A 35 2.12 7.55 2.72
CA LEU A 35 2.86 7.36 1.46
C LEU A 35 3.48 8.66 0.92
N GLU A 36 2.97 9.82 1.32
CA GLU A 36 3.54 11.14 0.98
C GLU A 36 4.75 11.47 1.85
N ASN A 37 4.77 10.99 3.09
CA ASN A 37 5.83 11.23 4.06
C ASN A 37 6.87 10.09 4.11
N ASP A 38 6.85 9.16 3.14
CA ASP A 38 7.73 7.99 3.10
C ASP A 38 7.85 7.24 4.43
N ASP A 39 6.70 7.04 5.11
CA ASP A 39 6.62 6.33 6.38
C ASP A 39 7.12 4.88 6.21
N LEU A 40 8.36 4.63 6.65
CA LEU A 40 9.06 3.35 6.47
C LEU A 40 8.26 2.17 7.02
N LYS A 41 7.58 2.35 8.16
CA LYS A 41 6.80 1.29 8.80
C LYS A 41 5.64 0.85 7.92
N ILE A 42 4.93 1.81 7.31
CA ILE A 42 3.86 1.48 6.36
C ILE A 42 4.41 0.85 5.09
N LEU A 43 5.54 1.31 4.57
CA LEU A 43 6.13 0.72 3.38
C LEU A 43 6.53 -0.74 3.61
N GLU A 44 7.04 -1.09 4.79
CA GLU A 44 7.31 -2.48 5.18
C GLU A 44 6.04 -3.33 5.28
N GLU A 45 4.98 -2.82 5.92
CA GLU A 45 3.71 -3.54 5.99
C GLU A 45 3.09 -3.76 4.61
N ILE A 46 3.14 -2.76 3.73
CA ILE A 46 2.66 -2.87 2.34
C ILE A 46 3.46 -3.95 1.60
N LYS A 47 4.79 -3.98 1.74
CA LYS A 47 5.63 -5.02 1.14
C LYS A 47 5.22 -6.41 1.64
N LYS A 48 5.00 -6.57 2.95
CA LYS A 48 4.57 -7.84 3.55
C LYS A 48 3.22 -8.31 3.01
N ILE A 49 2.26 -7.40 2.87
CA ILE A 49 0.95 -7.72 2.28
C ILE A 49 1.11 -8.13 0.82
N LEU A 50 1.85 -7.37 0.02
CA LEU A 50 2.03 -7.66 -1.41
C LEU A 50 2.83 -8.94 -1.65
N SER A 51 3.76 -9.30 -0.76
CA SER A 51 4.53 -10.55 -0.85
C SER A 51 3.71 -11.83 -0.70
N HIS A 52 2.45 -11.76 -0.26
CA HIS A 52 1.56 -12.93 -0.26
C HIS A 52 0.97 -13.25 -1.65
N TYR A 53 1.15 -12.35 -2.61
CA TYR A 53 0.55 -12.45 -3.94
C TYR A 53 1.59 -12.56 -5.06
N ILE A 54 2.88 -12.58 -4.70
CA ILE A 54 4.05 -12.75 -5.57
C ILE A 54 4.81 -13.96 -5.05
#